data_AF-A0A9X3AEM6-F1
#
_entry.id   AF-A0A9X3AEM6-F1
#
_cell.length_a   1.000
_cell.length_b   1.000
_cell.length_c   1.000
_cell.angle_alpha   90.00
_cell.angle_beta   90.00
_cell.angle_gamma   90.00
#
_symmetry.space_group_name_H-M   'P 1'
#
loop_
_entity.id
_entity.type
_entity.pdbx_description
1 polymer ?
#
loop_
_entity_poly.entity_id
_entity_poly.type
_entity_poly.pdbx_seq_one_letter_code
_entity_poly.pdbx_strand_id
1 'polypeptide(L)'
;MSTSLHDTLAGPAADARSRFARDDNGYLQGSTVVHAVRLQDWLGVSVPGPGCHVGTGGWDFTRFKPTRSPVDCGRCAKSGMRGTTDDTDKPGQLALDLHT
;
A
#
# COMPACT_ATOMS: atom_id res chain seq x y z
N MET A 1 29.09 -22.08 1.17
CA MET A 1 28.31 -21.29 0.20
C MET A 1 28.00 -19.95 0.87
N SER A 2 28.36 -18.83 0.25
CA SER A 2 28.01 -17.50 0.77
C SER A 2 26.62 -17.15 0.25
N THR A 3 25.66 -16.96 1.16
CA THR A 3 24.31 -16.51 0.82
C THR A 3 24.37 -15.02 0.46
N SER A 4 23.76 -14.63 -0.65
CA SER A 4 23.70 -13.20 -1.01
C SER A 4 22.76 -12.44 -0.06
N LEU A 5 22.96 -11.14 0.06
CA LEU A 5 22.04 -10.27 0.82
C LEU A 5 20.61 -10.42 0.28
N HIS A 6 20.45 -10.42 -1.04
CA HIS A 6 19.15 -10.56 -1.69
C HIS A 6 18.44 -11.86 -1.29
N ASP A 7 19.15 -12.99 -1.28
CA ASP A 7 18.58 -14.29 -0.87
C ASP A 7 18.15 -14.28 0.60
N THR A 8 18.87 -13.55 1.44
CA THR A 8 18.53 -13.37 2.87
C THR A 8 17.28 -12.52 3.06
N LEU A 9 17.08 -11.51 2.20
CA LEU A 9 15.93 -10.59 2.27
C LEU A 9 14.67 -11.12 1.58
N ALA A 10 14.80 -12.11 0.69
CA ALA A 10 13.68 -12.67 -0.08
C ALA A 10 12.56 -13.22 0.81
N GLY A 11 12.90 -13.90 1.90
CA GLY A 11 11.93 -14.44 2.87
C GLY A 11 11.12 -13.35 3.57
N PRO A 12 11.77 -12.41 4.29
CA PRO A 12 11.09 -11.27 4.90
C PRO A 12 10.24 -10.44 3.92
N ALA A 13 10.71 -10.24 2.69
CA ALA A 13 9.95 -9.52 1.67
C ALA A 13 8.73 -10.32 1.19
N ALA A 14 8.81 -11.65 1.08
CA ALA A 14 7.66 -12.49 0.77
C ALA A 14 6.61 -12.48 1.89
N ASP A 15 7.05 -12.57 3.15
CA ASP A 15 6.19 -12.47 4.33
C ASP A 15 5.53 -11.08 4.44
N ALA A 16 6.26 -10.01 4.14
CA ALA A 16 5.68 -8.66 4.08
C ALA A 16 4.55 -8.58 3.04
N ARG A 17 4.77 -9.12 1.83
CA ARG A 17 3.76 -9.13 0.75
C ARG A 17 2.55 -9.98 1.09
N SER A 18 2.74 -11.14 1.72
CA SER A 18 1.63 -12.04 2.07
C SER A 18 0.64 -11.40 3.07
N ARG A 19 1.13 -10.54 3.96
CA ARG A 19 0.29 -9.76 4.90
C ARG A 19 -0.68 -8.79 4.21
N PHE A 20 -0.40 -8.38 2.98
CA PHE A 20 -1.22 -7.47 2.18
C PHE A 20 -1.97 -8.18 1.03
N ALA A 21 -1.98 -9.53 1.00
CA ALA A 21 -2.52 -10.30 -0.10
C ALA A 21 -4.06 -10.23 -0.27
N ARG A 22 -4.77 -9.64 0.70
CA ARG A 22 -6.24 -9.49 0.67
C ARG A 22 -6.68 -8.15 0.13
N ASP A 23 -5.84 -7.52 -0.69
CA ASP A 23 -6.08 -6.17 -1.18
C ASP A 23 -6.35 -5.24 0.01
N ASP A 24 -5.41 -5.18 0.96
CA ASP A 24 -5.51 -4.32 2.15
C ASP A 24 -4.88 -2.94 1.89
N ASN A 25 -5.44 -1.91 2.50
CA ASN A 25 -4.76 -0.62 2.69
C ASN A 25 -3.71 -0.74 3.81
N GLY A 26 -2.96 0.33 4.13
CA GLY A 26 -1.98 0.23 5.20
C GLY A 26 -1.78 1.50 6.00
N TYR A 27 -1.36 1.34 7.25
CA TYR A 27 -1.01 2.43 8.15
C TYR A 27 0.37 2.19 8.78
N LEU A 28 1.03 3.26 9.22
CA LEU A 28 2.28 3.15 9.96
C LEU A 28 1.99 2.93 11.44
N GLN A 29 2.66 1.96 12.07
CA GLN A 29 2.52 1.69 13.50
C GLN A 29 2.79 2.97 14.32
N GLY A 30 1.79 3.39 15.10
CA GLY A 30 1.77 4.64 15.85
C GLY A 30 1.02 5.80 15.17
N SER A 31 0.49 5.57 13.96
CA SER A 31 -0.37 6.51 13.22
C SER A 31 -1.75 5.90 12.99
N THR A 32 -2.78 6.75 12.96
CA THR A 32 -4.14 6.36 12.54
C THR A 32 -4.40 6.63 11.06
N VAL A 33 -3.47 7.27 10.35
CA VAL A 33 -3.62 7.64 8.94
C VAL A 33 -3.45 6.41 8.06
N VAL A 34 -4.43 6.17 7.19
CA VAL A 34 -4.50 5.06 6.25
C VAL A 34 -4.06 5.51 4.86
N HIS A 35 -3.13 4.77 4.29
CA HIS A 35 -2.54 4.99 2.99
C HIS A 35 -2.96 3.91 2.01
N ALA A 36 -3.07 4.30 0.73
CA ALA A 36 -3.05 3.33 -0.36
C ALA A 36 -1.71 2.59 -0.37
N VAL A 37 -1.71 1.32 -0.74
CA VAL A 37 -0.52 0.46 -0.74
C VAL A 37 0.10 0.37 -2.13
N ARG A 38 1.43 0.44 -2.19
CA ARG A 38 2.23 0.14 -3.39
C ARG A 38 3.45 -0.68 -3.00
N LEU A 39 3.96 -1.47 -3.94
CA LEU A 39 5.27 -2.09 -3.80
C LEU A 39 6.35 -1.03 -3.98
N GLN A 40 7.36 -1.08 -3.13
CA GLN A 40 8.50 -0.18 -3.12
C GLN A 40 9.79 -0.99 -3.05
N ASP A 41 10.84 -0.51 -3.70
CA ASP A 41 12.16 -1.11 -3.58
C ASP A 41 12.73 -0.85 -2.18
N TRP A 42 13.27 -1.91 -1.57
CA TRP A 42 13.99 -1.87 -0.31
C TRP A 42 15.17 -2.83 -0.40
N LEU A 43 16.39 -2.28 -0.47
CA LEU A 43 17.63 -3.07 -0.53
C LEU A 43 17.61 -4.14 -1.65
N GLY A 44 16.99 -3.83 -2.79
CA GLY A 44 16.90 -4.73 -3.95
C GLY A 44 15.77 -5.76 -3.88
N VAL A 45 14.88 -5.71 -2.89
CA VAL A 45 13.64 -6.50 -2.86
C VAL A 45 12.41 -5.60 -2.77
N SER A 46 11.28 -6.05 -3.32
CA SER A 46 10.03 -5.29 -3.27
C SER A 46 9.20 -5.60 -2.03
N VAL A 47 8.83 -4.55 -1.28
CA VAL A 47 8.01 -4.64 -0.07
C VAL A 47 6.81 -3.67 -0.12
N PRO A 48 5.69 -3.98 0.54
CA PRO A 48 4.56 -3.06 0.63
C PRO A 48 4.91 -1.79 1.41
N GLY A 49 4.41 -0.64 0.96
CA GLY A 49 4.55 0.65 1.65
C GLY A 49 3.47 1.67 1.27
N PRO A 50 3.42 2.83 1.96
CA PRO A 50 2.52 3.94 1.61
C PRO A 50 2.78 4.41 0.18
N GLY A 51 1.78 4.33 -0.70
CA GLY A 51 1.92 4.74 -2.10
C GLY A 51 2.36 6.20 -2.27
N CYS A 52 2.09 7.06 -1.28
CA CYS A 52 2.52 8.46 -1.28
C CYS A 52 3.95 8.69 -0.77
N HIS A 53 4.68 7.63 -0.42
CA HIS A 53 6.05 7.65 0.12
C HIS A 53 6.27 8.56 1.34
N VAL A 54 5.22 8.87 2.10
CA VAL A 54 5.32 9.66 3.36
C VAL A 54 5.63 8.73 4.52
N GLY A 55 6.47 9.19 5.45
CA GLY A 55 6.86 8.42 6.63
C GLY A 55 7.89 7.33 6.33
N THR A 56 8.56 7.40 5.17
CA THR A 56 9.58 6.45 4.73
C THR A 56 11.02 6.91 5.00
N GLY A 57 11.23 8.07 5.64
CA GLY A 57 12.57 8.49 6.07
C GLY A 57 13.12 7.55 7.16
N GLY A 58 14.13 6.75 6.84
CA GLY A 58 14.64 5.65 7.69
C GLY A 58 13.98 4.28 7.42
N TRP A 59 13.25 4.16 6.31
CA TRP A 59 12.33 3.08 5.91
C TRP A 59 12.48 1.72 6.60
N ASP A 60 11.53 1.43 7.50
CA ASP A 60 11.27 0.12 8.10
C ASP A 60 9.89 -0.37 7.66
N PHE A 61 9.84 -1.22 6.63
CA PHE A 61 8.58 -1.76 6.10
C PHE A 61 7.83 -2.62 7.13
N THR A 62 8.50 -3.10 8.19
CA THR A 62 7.85 -3.95 9.19
C THR A 62 6.85 -3.16 10.04
N ARG A 63 7.00 -1.84 10.11
CA ARG A 63 6.05 -0.92 10.78
C ARG A 63 4.83 -0.59 9.95
N PHE A 64 4.82 -0.92 8.66
CA PHE A 64 3.65 -0.73 7.80
C PHE A 64 2.71 -1.93 7.95
N LYS A 65 1.52 -1.69 8.50
CA LYS A 65 0.56 -2.73 8.88
C LYS A 65 -0.67 -2.71 7.96
N PRO A 66 -1.20 -3.88 7.57
CA PRO A 66 -2.39 -3.94 6.74
C PRO A 66 -3.64 -3.50 7.51
N THR A 67 -4.60 -2.93 6.79
CA THR A 67 -5.92 -2.59 7.29
C THR A 67 -6.95 -2.59 6.17
N ARG A 68 -8.20 -2.92 6.50
CA ARG A 68 -9.36 -2.80 5.59
C ARG A 68 -10.10 -1.48 5.73
N SER A 69 -9.59 -0.56 6.57
CA SER A 69 -10.13 0.80 6.64
C SER A 69 -9.89 1.55 5.33
N PRO A 70 -10.78 2.48 4.94
CA PRO A 70 -10.59 3.28 3.74
C PRO A 70 -9.38 4.21 3.86
N VAL A 71 -8.79 4.59 2.72
CA VAL A 71 -7.68 5.55 2.65
C VAL A 71 -8.14 6.94 3.07
N ASP A 72 -7.50 7.53 4.07
CA ASP A 72 -7.76 8.90 4.54
C ASP A 72 -6.54 9.84 4.37
N CYS A 73 -5.41 9.32 3.89
CA CYS A 73 -4.23 10.12 3.65
C CYS A 73 -4.46 11.15 2.54
N GLY A 74 -4.42 12.44 2.91
CA GLY A 74 -4.62 13.54 1.95
C GLY A 74 -3.61 13.56 0.79
N ARG A 75 -2.40 13.01 0.94
CA ARG A 75 -1.44 12.90 -0.16
C ARG A 75 -1.78 11.77 -1.13
N CYS A 76 -2.26 10.63 -0.62
CA CYS A 76 -2.80 9.57 -1.46
C CYS A 76 -3.99 10.10 -2.28
N ALA A 77 -4.93 10.79 -1.62
CA ALA A 77 -6.09 11.37 -2.27
C ALA A 77 -5.71 12.37 -3.38
N LYS A 78 -4.82 13.34 -3.09
CA LYS A 78 -4.35 14.32 -4.09
C LYS A 78 -3.64 13.69 -5.30
N SER A 79 -3.07 12.50 -5.12
CA SER A 79 -2.36 11.77 -6.17
C SER A 79 -3.25 10.77 -6.90
N GLY A 80 -4.57 10.76 -6.63
CA GLY A 80 -5.51 9.79 -7.19
C GLY A 80 -5.27 8.34 -6.74
N MET A 81 -4.46 8.13 -5.70
CA MET A 81 -4.20 6.80 -5.17
C MET A 81 -5.37 6.35 -4.31
N ARG A 82 -6.23 5.52 -4.90
CA ARG A 82 -7.31 4.85 -4.20
C ARG A 82 -6.80 3.59 -3.51
N GLY A 83 -7.44 3.30 -2.39
CA GLY A 83 -7.32 2.00 -1.74
C GLY A 83 -8.05 0.93 -2.54
N THR A 84 -7.77 -0.30 -2.21
CA THR A 84 -8.45 -1.49 -2.73
C THR A 84 -9.86 -1.68 -2.19
N THR A 85 -10.18 -1.04 -1.08
CA THR A 85 -11.52 -1.03 -0.47
C THR A 85 -12.57 -0.25 -1.27
N ASP A 86 -12.19 0.37 -2.40
CA ASP A 86 -13.04 1.31 -3.15
C ASP A 86 -13.86 0.65 -4.30
N ASP A 87 -13.73 -0.65 -4.59
CA ASP A 87 -14.24 -1.22 -5.86
C ASP A 87 -15.18 -2.44 -5.76
N THR A 88 -15.77 -2.75 -4.61
CA THR A 88 -16.86 -3.75 -4.56
C THR A 88 -18.01 -3.24 -3.70
N ASP A 89 -18.78 -2.30 -4.25
CA ASP A 89 -20.25 -2.16 -4.11
C ASP A 89 -20.73 -0.72 -4.46
N LYS A 90 -20.36 -0.22 -5.64
CA LYS A 90 -21.12 0.87 -6.27
C LYS A 90 -21.59 0.40 -7.65
N PRO A 91 -22.88 0.05 -7.82
CA PRO A 91 -23.42 -0.12 -9.16
C PRO A 91 -23.19 1.18 -9.94
N GLY A 92 -22.75 1.02 -11.19
CA GLY A 92 -22.12 2.04 -12.01
C GLY A 92 -22.75 3.43 -11.91
N GLN A 93 -21.88 4.42 -11.73
CA GLN A 93 -22.20 5.81 -12.00
C GLN A 93 -22.78 5.89 -13.43
N LEU A 94 -24.09 6.13 -13.53
CA LEU A 94 -24.79 6.26 -14.81
C LEU A 94 -24.19 7.46 -15.55
N ALA A 95 -23.86 7.26 -16.83
CA ALA A 95 -23.42 8.33 -17.71
C ALA A 95 -24.48 9.44 -17.70
N LEU A 96 -24.06 10.67 -17.40
CA LEU A 96 -24.93 11.83 -17.52
C LEU A 96 -24.90 12.26 -18.99
N ASP A 97 -25.82 11.72 -19.79
CA ASP A 97 -25.97 12.13 -21.17
C ASP A 97 -26.58 13.54 -21.23
N LEU A 98 -25.73 14.55 -21.32
CA LEU A 98 -26.15 15.92 -21.55
C LEU A 98 -26.56 16.07 -23.03
N HIS A 99 -27.86 15.99 -23.28
CA HIS A 99 -28.42 16.29 -24.58
C HIS A 99 -28.46 17.83 -24.70
N THR A 100 -27.74 18.36 -25.68
CA THR A 100 -27.71 19.81 -26.02
C THR A 100 -28.84 20.13 -26.98
#